data_AF-A0A0M9GLL2-F1
#
_entry.id   AF-A0A0M9GLL2-F1
#
_cell.length_a   1.000
_cell.length_b   1.000
_cell.length_c   1.000
_cell.angle_alpha   90.00
_cell.angle_beta   90.00
_cell.angle_gamma   90.00
#
_symmetry.space_group_name_H-M   'P 1'
#
loop_
_entity.id
_entity.type
_entity.pdbx_description
1 polymer ?
#
loop_
_entity_poly.entity_id
_entity_poly.type
_entity_poly.pdbx_seq_one_letter_code
_entity_poly.pdbx_strand_id
1 'polypeptide(L)'
;MLDSDPDTDWSKVSIQALRDHLVDMNELTLNAEVKQQVNDATITYFVTGEGNAIEAIQAMVSAHALQLDKMDGWSASTSNEVDGAKLMMQPATEVERTKIIGLGFFGLMVTGAHHQPHHFGIATGQMTH
;
A
#
# COMPACT_ATOMS: atom_id res chain seq x y z
N MET A 1 3.31 22.23 8.84
CA MET A 1 2.27 21.33 9.35
C MET A 1 2.55 20.99 10.80
N LEU A 2 3.56 20.17 11.14
CA LEU A 2 3.89 19.87 12.55
C LEU A 2 4.23 21.14 13.36
N ASP A 3 5.27 21.87 12.94
CA ASP A 3 5.77 23.04 13.69
C ASP A 3 4.78 24.22 13.74
N SER A 4 3.80 24.23 12.82
CA SER A 4 2.78 25.26 12.70
C SER A 4 1.45 24.90 13.38
N ASP A 5 1.29 23.65 13.82
CA ASP A 5 0.07 23.14 14.45
C ASP A 5 0.25 23.12 15.97
N PRO A 6 -0.47 24.00 16.71
CA PRO A 6 -0.31 24.12 18.17
C PRO A 6 -0.77 22.87 18.93
N ASP A 7 -1.54 21.99 18.30
CA ASP A 7 -2.05 20.75 18.92
C ASP A 7 -1.12 19.55 18.65
N THR A 8 0.05 19.77 18.04
CA THR A 8 1.05 18.71 17.79
C THR A 8 1.54 18.12 19.11
N ASP A 9 1.22 16.84 19.34
CA ASP A 9 1.77 16.04 20.42
C ASP A 9 3.18 15.56 20.07
N TRP A 10 4.18 16.38 20.38
CA TRP A 10 5.60 16.09 20.11
C TRP A 10 6.11 14.81 20.77
N SER A 11 5.41 14.25 21.77
CA SER A 11 5.79 12.97 22.38
C SER A 11 5.48 11.76 21.48
N LYS A 12 4.61 11.93 20.49
CA LYS A 12 4.20 10.88 19.53
C LYS A 12 4.84 11.02 18.16
N VAL A 13 5.41 12.19 17.86
CA VAL A 13 6.05 12.44 16.57
C VAL A 13 7.26 11.53 16.39
N SER A 14 7.31 10.80 15.28
CA SER A 14 8.43 9.93 14.92
C SER A 14 8.77 10.08 13.44
N ILE A 15 9.77 10.91 13.14
CA ILE A 15 10.34 11.01 11.79
C ILE A 15 11.10 9.74 11.41
N GLN A 16 11.60 9.00 12.40
CA GLN A 16 12.20 7.69 12.16
C GLN A 16 11.18 6.71 11.57
N ALA A 17 9.95 6.66 12.10
CA ALA A 17 8.89 5.82 11.55
C ALA A 17 8.53 6.21 10.11
N LEU A 18 8.49 7.51 9.79
CA LEU A 18 8.31 7.96 8.41
C LEU A 18 9.49 7.53 7.51
N ARG A 19 10.72 7.63 7.99
CA ARG A 19 11.90 7.17 7.23
C ARG A 19 11.85 5.66 6.99
N ASP A 20 11.41 4.87 7.96
CA ASP A 20 11.31 3.42 7.82
C ASP A 20 10.22 3.04 6.81
N HIS A 21 9.07 3.74 6.82
CA HIS A 21 8.07 3.62 5.75
C HIS A 21 8.65 3.90 4.36
N LEU A 22 9.50 4.93 4.23
CA LEU A 22 10.15 5.24 2.94
C LEU A 22 11.17 4.18 2.52
N VAL A 23 11.78 3.46 3.47
CA VAL A 23 12.61 2.29 3.16
C VAL A 23 11.75 1.15 2.66
N ASP A 24 10.61 0.87 3.29
CA ASP A 24 9.69 -0.16 2.80
C ASP A 24 9.19 0.16 1.39
N MET A 25 8.90 1.44 1.11
CA MET A 25 8.57 1.91 -0.24
C MET A 25 9.71 1.65 -1.24
N ASN A 26 10.96 1.87 -0.84
CA ASN A 26 12.12 1.60 -1.68
C ASN A 26 12.27 0.09 -1.96
N GLU A 27 12.18 -0.74 -0.93
CA GLU A 27 12.27 -2.19 -1.05
C GLU A 27 11.14 -2.74 -1.92
N LEU A 28 9.90 -2.32 -1.68
CA LEU A 28 8.74 -2.72 -2.49
C LEU A 28 8.93 -2.33 -3.96
N THR A 29 9.36 -1.09 -4.22
CA THR A 29 9.43 -0.55 -5.59
C THR A 29 10.56 -1.17 -6.40
N LEU A 30 11.71 -1.41 -5.77
CA LEU A 30 12.92 -1.82 -6.48
C LEU A 30 13.20 -3.32 -6.41
N ASN A 31 12.74 -4.00 -5.36
CA ASN A 31 13.15 -5.38 -5.06
C ASN A 31 11.97 -6.38 -5.02
N ALA A 32 10.72 -5.95 -5.26
CA ALA A 32 9.60 -6.87 -5.40
C ALA A 32 9.42 -7.35 -6.84
N GLU A 33 9.12 -8.63 -6.98
CA GLU A 33 8.63 -9.23 -8.21
C GLU A 33 7.11 -9.38 -8.16
N VAL A 34 6.43 -9.02 -9.26
CA VAL A 34 4.98 -9.05 -9.32
C VAL A 34 4.52 -9.93 -10.46
N LYS A 35 3.74 -10.97 -10.13
CA LYS A 35 2.99 -11.75 -11.10
C LYS A 35 1.51 -11.39 -11.02
N GLN A 36 0.96 -10.95 -12.15
CA GLN A 36 -0.47 -10.68 -12.28
C GLN A 36 -1.19 -11.91 -12.85
N GLN A 37 -2.35 -12.23 -12.28
CA GLN A 37 -3.30 -13.18 -12.81
C GLN A 37 -4.67 -12.52 -12.93
N VAL A 38 -5.23 -12.55 -14.13
CA VAL A 38 -6.54 -11.97 -14.45
C VAL A 38 -7.51 -13.12 -14.73
N ASN A 39 -8.50 -13.27 -13.86
CA ASN A 39 -9.65 -14.17 -14.06
C ASN A 39 -10.90 -13.30 -14.33
N ASP A 40 -12.02 -13.89 -14.74
CA ASP A 40 -13.21 -13.14 -15.20
C ASP A 40 -13.58 -11.97 -14.27
N ALA A 41 -13.81 -12.25 -12.99
CA ALA A 41 -14.28 -11.26 -12.02
C ALA A 41 -13.17 -10.63 -11.15
N THR A 42 -11.94 -11.16 -11.18
CA THR A 42 -10.93 -10.87 -10.16
C THR A 42 -9.54 -10.70 -10.76
N ILE A 43 -8.80 -9.72 -10.27
CA ILE A 43 -7.39 -9.48 -10.63
C ILE A 43 -6.56 -9.78 -9.38
N THR A 44 -5.65 -10.74 -9.48
CA THR A 44 -4.77 -11.13 -8.37
C THR A 44 -3.33 -10.75 -8.70
N TYR A 45 -2.65 -10.13 -7.74
CA TYR A 45 -1.23 -9.85 -7.78
C TYR A 45 -0.55 -10.72 -6.73
N PHE A 46 0.39 -11.54 -7.17
CA PHE A 46 1.31 -12.26 -6.31
C PHE A 46 2.59 -11.44 -6.27
N VAL A 47 2.95 -10.96 -5.09
CA VAL A 47 4.06 -10.05 -4.86
C VAL A 47 5.07 -10.78 -4.00
N THR A 48 6.23 -11.05 -4.55
CA THR A 48 7.28 -11.83 -3.90
C THR A 48 8.57 -11.03 -3.83
N GLY A 49 9.43 -11.36 -2.87
CA GLY A 49 10.75 -10.74 -2.73
C GLY A 49 11.69 -11.59 -1.90
N GLU A 50 12.89 -11.08 -1.68
CA GLU A 50 13.92 -11.72 -0.87
C GLU A 50 14.44 -10.75 0.20
N GLY A 51 14.97 -11.31 1.30
CA GLY A 51 15.54 -10.51 2.39
C GLY A 51 14.56 -9.47 2.93
N ASN A 52 15.01 -8.22 3.00
CA ASN A 52 14.23 -7.11 3.55
C ASN A 52 12.95 -6.81 2.74
N ALA A 53 12.89 -7.20 1.46
CA ALA A 53 11.72 -6.96 0.64
C ALA A 53 10.49 -7.73 1.13
N ILE A 54 10.67 -8.89 1.79
CA ILE A 54 9.56 -9.71 2.28
C ILE A 54 8.74 -8.94 3.32
N GLU A 55 9.40 -8.37 4.33
CA GLU A 55 8.73 -7.61 5.39
C GLU A 55 8.11 -6.33 4.82
N ALA A 56 8.83 -5.62 3.94
CA ALA A 56 8.31 -4.43 3.26
C ALA A 56 7.06 -4.74 2.43
N ILE A 57 7.05 -5.83 1.66
CA ILE A 57 5.89 -6.28 0.87
C ILE A 57 4.69 -6.55 1.79
N GLN A 58 4.88 -7.33 2.84
CA GLN A 58 3.80 -7.69 3.77
C GLN A 58 3.19 -6.46 4.44
N ALA A 59 4.03 -5.53 4.92
CA ALA A 59 3.59 -4.31 5.57
C ALA A 59 2.84 -3.39 4.59
N MET A 60 3.45 -3.12 3.43
CA MET A 60 2.93 -2.18 2.45
C MET A 60 1.63 -2.66 1.79
N VAL A 61 1.58 -3.92 1.34
CA VAL A 61 0.40 -4.47 0.67
C VAL A 61 -0.78 -4.54 1.62
N SER A 62 -0.54 -4.92 2.89
CA SER A 62 -1.58 -4.94 3.93
C SER A 62 -2.19 -3.56 4.16
N ALA A 63 -1.36 -2.55 4.39
CA ALA A 63 -1.82 -1.19 4.62
C ALA A 63 -2.57 -0.60 3.41
N HIS A 64 -2.08 -0.84 2.20
CA HIS A 64 -2.66 -0.28 0.97
C HIS A 64 -3.96 -0.98 0.58
N ALA A 65 -4.08 -2.29 0.80
CA ALA A 65 -5.33 -3.03 0.54
C ALA A 65 -6.51 -2.42 1.32
N LEU A 66 -6.30 -2.02 2.58
CA LEU A 66 -7.33 -1.36 3.41
C LEU A 66 -7.78 -0.01 2.85
N GLN A 67 -6.92 0.70 2.11
CA GLN A 67 -7.28 1.98 1.49
C GLN A 67 -7.96 1.76 0.14
N LEU A 68 -7.46 0.81 -0.64
CA LEU A 68 -8.05 0.42 -1.92
C LEU A 68 -9.48 -0.11 -1.75
N ASP A 69 -9.76 -0.87 -0.69
CA ASP A 69 -11.10 -1.40 -0.38
C ASP A 69 -12.11 -0.31 0.01
N LYS A 70 -11.65 0.90 0.35
CA LYS A 70 -12.51 2.06 0.63
C LYS A 70 -12.83 2.90 -0.61
N MET A 71 -12.26 2.57 -1.77
CA MET A 71 -12.47 3.34 -2.99
C MET A 71 -13.74 2.89 -3.71
N ASP A 72 -14.53 3.86 -4.14
CA ASP A 72 -15.77 3.59 -4.88
C ASP A 72 -15.48 2.75 -6.12
N GLY A 73 -16.20 1.64 -6.24
CA GLY A 73 -16.14 0.74 -7.38
C GLY A 73 -15.08 -0.36 -7.28
N TRP A 74 -14.26 -0.40 -6.22
CA TRP A 74 -13.28 -1.46 -5.97
C TRP A 74 -13.58 -2.21 -4.67
N SER A 75 -13.24 -3.49 -4.62
CA SER A 75 -13.00 -4.20 -3.36
C SER A 75 -11.61 -4.84 -3.41
N ALA A 76 -10.91 -4.79 -2.28
CA ALA A 76 -9.54 -5.26 -2.15
C ALA A 76 -9.40 -6.15 -0.92
N SER A 77 -8.67 -7.26 -1.07
CA SER A 77 -8.30 -8.13 0.04
C SER A 77 -6.88 -8.62 -0.12
N THR A 78 -6.26 -9.05 0.99
CA THR A 78 -4.87 -9.47 0.98
C THR A 78 -4.59 -10.59 1.97
N SER A 79 -3.53 -11.35 1.70
CA SER A 79 -2.94 -12.31 2.62
C SER A 79 -1.41 -12.20 2.57
N ASN A 80 -0.77 -12.26 3.73
CA ASN A 80 0.68 -12.44 3.81
C ASN A 80 1.03 -13.87 3.38
N GLU A 81 2.10 -13.99 2.62
CA GLU A 81 2.68 -15.25 2.16
C GLU A 81 4.12 -15.33 2.68
N VAL A 82 4.74 -16.52 2.67
CA VAL A 82 6.09 -16.71 3.26
C VAL A 82 7.15 -15.83 2.59
N ASP A 83 7.02 -15.59 1.29
CA ASP A 83 7.94 -14.84 0.45
C ASP A 83 7.39 -13.47 0.01
N GLY A 84 6.28 -13.01 0.61
CA GLY A 84 5.70 -11.71 0.30
C GLY A 84 4.21 -11.63 0.63
N ALA A 85 3.37 -11.27 -0.34
CA ALA A 85 1.94 -11.10 -0.14
C ALA A 85 1.13 -11.33 -1.43
N LYS A 86 -0.15 -11.61 -1.24
CA LYS A 86 -1.15 -11.66 -2.31
C LYS A 86 -2.11 -10.48 -2.17
N LEU A 87 -2.32 -9.72 -3.24
CA LEU A 87 -3.35 -8.69 -3.33
C LEU A 87 -4.43 -9.14 -4.33
N MET A 88 -5.68 -9.14 -3.91
CA MET A 88 -6.82 -9.49 -4.73
C MET A 88 -7.72 -8.28 -4.91
N MET A 89 -8.03 -7.93 -6.16
CA MET A 89 -8.86 -6.80 -6.54
C MET A 89 -10.11 -7.29 -7.28
N GLN A 90 -11.26 -6.78 -6.87
CA GLN A 90 -12.56 -7.04 -7.48
C GLN A 90 -13.14 -5.70 -8.01
N PRO A 91 -13.15 -5.45 -9.33
CA PRO A 91 -13.78 -4.27 -9.90
C PRO A 91 -15.30 -4.41 -9.96
N ALA A 92 -16.02 -3.31 -9.74
CA ALA A 92 -17.48 -3.26 -9.87
C ALA A 92 -17.96 -3.16 -11.33
N THR A 93 -17.10 -2.71 -12.25
CA THR A 93 -17.42 -2.52 -13.68
C THR A 93 -16.23 -2.84 -14.58
N GLU A 94 -16.47 -3.02 -15.88
CA GLU A 94 -15.39 -3.24 -16.87
C GLU A 94 -14.47 -2.02 -17.03
N VAL A 95 -14.99 -0.81 -16.79
CA VAL A 95 -14.19 0.43 -16.79
C VAL A 95 -13.20 0.39 -15.64
N GLU A 96 -13.65 0.06 -14.43
CA GLU A 96 -12.78 -0.09 -13.27
C GLU A 96 -11.80 -1.25 -13.45
N ARG A 97 -12.23 -2.35 -14.07
CA ARG A 97 -11.35 -3.48 -14.43
C ARG A 97 -10.20 -3.04 -15.31
N THR A 98 -10.50 -2.32 -16.39
CA THR A 98 -9.49 -1.78 -17.32
C THR A 98 -8.54 -0.82 -16.61
N LYS A 99 -9.07 0.01 -15.69
CA LYS A 99 -8.27 0.94 -14.89
C LYS A 99 -7.32 0.21 -13.92
N ILE A 100 -7.79 -0.80 -13.18
CA ILE A 100 -6.96 -1.60 -12.28
C ILE A 100 -5.84 -2.30 -13.05
N ILE A 101 -6.15 -2.87 -14.22
CA ILE A 101 -5.14 -3.51 -15.08
C ILE A 101 -4.13 -2.47 -15.60
N GLY A 102 -4.60 -1.30 -16.05
CA GLY A 102 -3.74 -0.24 -16.57
C GLY A 102 -2.83 0.40 -15.52
N LEU A 103 -3.30 0.51 -14.27
CA LEU A 103 -2.47 0.93 -13.14
C LEU A 103 -1.41 -0.13 -12.80
N GLY A 104 -1.77 -1.42 -12.89
CA GLY A 104 -0.94 -2.51 -12.41
C GLY A 104 -0.70 -2.41 -10.89
N PHE A 105 0.15 -3.30 -10.36
CA PHE A 105 0.41 -3.34 -8.92
C PHE A 105 0.99 -2.02 -8.37
N PHE A 106 2.07 -1.51 -8.98
CA PHE A 106 2.72 -0.30 -8.49
C PHE A 106 1.83 0.94 -8.62
N GLY A 107 1.02 1.02 -9.68
CA GLY A 107 0.01 2.08 -9.81
C GLY A 107 -1.02 2.02 -8.69
N LEU A 108 -1.47 0.82 -8.29
CA LEU A 108 -2.39 0.65 -7.15
C LEU A 108 -1.74 1.07 -5.84
N MET A 109 -0.46 0.75 -5.61
CA MET A 109 0.27 1.18 -4.41
C MET A 109 0.37 2.71 -4.30
N VAL A 110 0.36 3.43 -5.43
CA VAL A 110 0.36 4.90 -5.42
C VAL A 110 -1.03 5.52 -5.66
N THR A 111 -2.09 4.71 -5.72
CA THR A 111 -3.44 5.21 -5.99
C THR A 111 -4.07 5.81 -4.74
N GLY A 112 -4.75 6.95 -4.94
CA GLY A 112 -5.49 7.67 -3.90
C GLY A 112 -4.75 8.91 -3.42
N ALA A 113 -5.50 9.93 -3.02
CA ALA A 113 -4.94 11.20 -2.53
C ALA A 113 -4.35 11.12 -1.11
N HIS A 114 -4.22 9.92 -0.56
CA HIS A 114 -3.91 9.72 0.85
C HIS A 114 -2.41 9.65 1.15
N HIS A 115 -1.50 9.64 0.17
CA HIS A 115 -0.05 9.53 0.44
C HIS A 115 0.47 10.62 1.38
N GLN A 116 0.06 11.87 1.18
CA GLN A 116 0.51 12.97 2.03
C GLN A 116 -0.15 12.97 3.43
N PRO A 117 -1.48 12.79 3.56
CA PRO A 117 -2.11 12.50 4.86
C PRO A 117 -1.58 11.24 5.56
N HIS A 118 -1.20 10.21 4.80
CA HIS A 118 -0.67 8.95 5.30
C HIS A 118 0.74 9.13 5.87
N HIS A 119 1.66 9.73 5.11
CA HIS A 119 3.00 10.08 5.59
C HIS A 119 2.92 10.99 6.83
N PHE A 120 1.98 11.94 6.83
CA PHE A 120 1.75 12.80 7.99
C PHE A 120 1.24 12.00 9.20
N GLY A 121 0.29 11.09 9.00
CA GLY A 121 -0.23 10.21 10.03
C GLY A 121 0.83 9.27 10.62
N ILE A 122 1.75 8.75 9.80
CA ILE A 122 2.90 7.97 10.27
C ILE A 122 3.84 8.87 11.08
N ALA A 123 4.15 10.07 10.58
CA ALA A 123 5.03 11.02 11.26
C ALA A 123 4.48 11.49 12.61
N THR A 124 3.15 11.56 12.78
CA THR A 124 2.48 11.93 14.05
C THR A 124 2.16 10.73 14.94
N GLY A 125 2.47 9.50 14.51
CA GLY A 125 2.15 8.26 15.25
C GLY A 125 0.66 7.93 15.29
N GLN A 126 -0.15 8.54 14.42
CA GLN A 126 -1.59 8.33 14.28
C GLN A 126 -1.94 7.20 13.30
N MET A 127 -0.99 6.81 12.45
CA MET A 127 -1.08 5.65 11.58
C MET A 127 0.14 4.77 11.81
N THR A 128 -0.09 3.46 11.85
CA THR A 128 0.98 2.48 11.75
C THR A 128 0.97 1.91 10.33
N HIS A 129 2.08 1.27 9.96
CA HIS A 129 1.99 0.18 9.00
C HIS A 129 1.02 -0.89 9.49
#